data_AF-A0A7S1GH75-F1
#
_entry.id   AF-A0A7S1GH75-F1
#
_cell.length_a   1.000
_cell.length_b   1.000
_cell.length_c   1.000
_cell.angle_alpha   90.00
_cell.angle_beta   90.00
_cell.angle_gamma   90.00
#
_symmetry.space_group_name_H-M   'P 1'
#
loop_
_entity.id
_entity.type
_entity.pdbx_description
1 polymer ?
#
loop_
_entity_poly.entity_id
_entity_poly.type
_entity_poly.pdbx_seq_one_letter_code
_entity_poly.pdbx_strand_id
1 'polypeptide(L)'
;MSKRPSESLVEDGPTGKIARVDDSVPGVVKKTGARRPVLVYRPGESLNQLTEHLTPQGHEDVEVRIPGQFVSSSNHKVKARQLWGSDVYTSDSDLVAVLMHYGYVHHTISSPLRDVAEIRAVVRPLPAQDKYQSVARNSIRSRSWCSPIQGCSFSVEKAWVVTRSGNSYDLSPLSGNFSPVVPTFTPARHERMVTRSSMGPGKQKHSQEVTVVFSMNNDPWIKYSLQAVCDQGLKPHDRTSAKLKSHVMLLETYSSRYELSPSTAASNGQEKFMFAKCKSILSCKEYRKAGIPLPMSHKDVLEDGLLWEDILWGVNNVLIRDKTYPIVRIQFMSIAEEHVSE
;
A
#
# COMPACT_ATOMS: atom_id res chain seq x y z
N MET A 1 44.18 -1.60 -65.99
CA MET A 1 45.38 -2.36 -65.57
C MET A 1 45.34 -2.38 -64.04
N SER A 2 45.33 -3.47 -63.27
CA SER A 2 45.61 -4.88 -63.50
C SER A 2 44.93 -5.72 -62.39
N LYS A 3 44.45 -6.90 -62.82
CA LYS A 3 44.09 -8.20 -62.17
C LYS A 3 44.49 -8.41 -60.69
N ARG A 4 43.54 -8.78 -59.79
CA ARG A 4 43.14 -10.13 -59.24
C ARG A 4 44.15 -10.74 -58.22
N PRO A 5 43.79 -11.69 -57.31
CA PRO A 5 42.57 -12.52 -57.22
C PRO A 5 41.93 -12.70 -55.82
N SER A 6 40.77 -13.35 -55.86
CA SER A 6 40.04 -14.04 -54.79
C SER A 6 40.79 -15.24 -54.21
N GLU A 7 40.72 -15.43 -52.89
CA GLU A 7 40.87 -16.75 -52.26
C GLU A 7 39.73 -17.01 -51.28
N SER A 8 39.07 -18.13 -51.57
CA SER A 8 38.00 -18.78 -50.83
C SER A 8 38.59 -19.70 -49.77
N LEU A 9 38.12 -19.62 -48.52
CA LEU A 9 38.14 -20.75 -47.60
C LEU A 9 36.73 -20.90 -47.02
N VAL A 10 36.07 -21.95 -47.49
CA VAL A 10 34.90 -22.57 -46.88
C VAL A 10 35.45 -23.60 -45.90
N GLU A 11 35.13 -23.48 -44.62
CA GLU A 11 35.04 -24.64 -43.73
C GLU A 11 33.77 -24.55 -42.87
N ASP A 12 33.16 -25.72 -42.74
CA ASP A 12 31.81 -26.03 -42.32
C ASP A 12 31.56 -25.97 -40.80
N GLY A 13 30.34 -25.52 -40.44
CA GLY A 13 29.56 -26.04 -39.30
C GLY A 13 29.35 -25.10 -38.08
N PRO A 14 28.24 -25.24 -37.33
CA PRO A 14 26.87 -25.51 -37.75
C PRO A 14 25.89 -24.39 -37.33
N THR A 15 24.97 -24.10 -38.25
CA THR A 15 23.59 -23.62 -38.09
C THR A 15 23.08 -23.24 -36.68
N GLY A 16 23.00 -21.93 -36.43
CA GLY A 16 22.00 -21.33 -35.54
C GLY A 16 21.14 -20.35 -36.33
N LYS A 17 20.00 -20.82 -36.87
CA LYS A 17 19.03 -19.95 -37.54
C LYS A 17 18.46 -18.97 -36.50
N ILE A 18 18.84 -17.70 -36.58
CA ILE A 18 18.11 -16.60 -35.96
C ILE A 18 16.78 -16.52 -36.73
N ALA A 19 15.71 -17.01 -36.12
CA ALA A 19 14.37 -16.91 -36.67
C ALA A 19 13.96 -15.43 -36.70
N ARG A 20 13.52 -14.98 -37.89
CA ARG A 20 12.86 -13.69 -38.09
C ARG A 20 11.63 -13.64 -37.17
N VAL A 21 11.46 -12.53 -36.47
CA VAL A 21 10.24 -12.22 -35.72
C VAL A 21 9.11 -12.08 -36.76
N ASP A 22 8.18 -13.02 -36.76
CA ASP A 22 6.94 -12.93 -37.53
C ASP A 22 6.08 -11.81 -36.93
N ASP A 23 5.79 -10.80 -37.75
CA ASP A 23 4.74 -9.81 -37.53
C ASP A 23 3.37 -10.50 -37.66
N SER A 24 2.98 -11.25 -36.62
CA SER A 24 1.61 -11.71 -36.46
C SER A 24 0.87 -10.79 -35.48
N VAL A 25 -0.02 -9.98 -36.05
CA VAL A 25 -1.03 -9.18 -35.33
C VAL A 25 -1.70 -10.04 -34.24
N PRO A 26 -1.76 -9.61 -32.96
CA PRO A 26 -2.40 -10.41 -31.93
C PRO A 26 -3.90 -10.50 -32.19
N GLY A 27 -4.34 -11.69 -32.56
CA GLY A 27 -5.72 -12.03 -32.84
C GLY A 27 -6.64 -11.79 -31.64
N VAL A 28 -7.82 -11.28 -31.95
CA VAL A 28 -8.96 -11.17 -31.03
C VAL A 28 -9.25 -12.53 -30.42
N VAL A 29 -8.97 -12.68 -29.12
CA VAL A 29 -9.36 -13.87 -28.35
C VAL A 29 -10.87 -13.84 -28.16
N LYS A 30 -11.62 -14.58 -28.98
CA LYS A 30 -13.03 -14.88 -28.72
C LYS A 30 -13.11 -15.85 -27.52
N LYS A 31 -13.37 -15.33 -26.31
CA LYS A 31 -13.67 -16.18 -25.14
C LYS A 31 -15.07 -16.81 -25.31
N THR A 32 -15.11 -18.09 -25.68
CA THR A 32 -16.29 -18.96 -25.59
C THR A 32 -16.53 -19.34 -24.12
N GLY A 33 -17.21 -18.48 -23.38
CA GLY A 33 -17.75 -18.79 -22.05
C GLY A 33 -19.27 -18.74 -22.09
N ALA A 34 -19.93 -19.57 -21.27
CA ALA A 34 -21.38 -19.48 -21.05
C ALA A 34 -21.77 -18.02 -20.73
N ARG A 35 -22.80 -17.52 -21.42
CA ARG A 35 -23.26 -16.13 -21.30
C ARG A 35 -23.93 -15.95 -19.94
N ARG A 36 -23.22 -15.34 -19.00
CA ARG A 36 -23.74 -15.01 -17.66
C ARG A 36 -24.86 -13.96 -17.74
N PRO A 37 -25.81 -13.95 -16.79
CA PRO A 37 -26.73 -12.83 -16.62
C PRO A 37 -25.96 -11.53 -16.38
N VAL A 38 -26.47 -10.43 -16.93
CA VAL A 38 -25.82 -9.12 -16.85
C VAL A 38 -26.75 -8.15 -16.13
N LEU A 39 -26.27 -7.59 -15.03
CA LEU A 39 -26.92 -6.49 -14.33
C LEU A 39 -26.17 -5.17 -14.57
N VAL A 40 -26.90 -4.07 -14.61
CA VAL A 40 -26.31 -2.74 -14.73
C VAL A 40 -26.42 -2.05 -13.38
N TYR A 41 -25.28 -1.65 -12.81
CA TYR A 41 -25.24 -0.92 -11.56
C TYR A 41 -25.91 0.44 -11.72
N ARG A 42 -26.77 0.76 -10.75
CA ARG A 42 -27.40 2.07 -10.61
C ARG A 42 -27.10 2.64 -9.22
N PRO A 43 -26.68 3.91 -9.13
CA PRO A 43 -26.39 4.53 -7.84
C PRO A 43 -27.61 4.50 -6.92
N GLY A 44 -27.43 3.93 -5.73
CA GLY A 44 -28.46 3.91 -4.70
C GLY A 44 -29.42 2.72 -4.73
N GLU A 45 -29.40 1.90 -5.80
CA GLU A 45 -30.11 0.63 -5.84
C GLU A 45 -29.26 -0.48 -5.19
N SER A 46 -29.90 -1.37 -4.41
CA SER A 46 -29.28 -2.57 -3.86
C SER A 46 -29.26 -3.70 -4.89
N LEU A 47 -28.40 -4.69 -4.68
CA LEU A 47 -28.30 -5.86 -5.55
C LEU A 47 -29.29 -6.97 -5.15
N ASN A 48 -30.52 -6.59 -4.74
CA ASN A 48 -31.54 -7.55 -4.31
C ASN A 48 -31.95 -8.54 -5.42
N GLN A 49 -31.80 -8.13 -6.68
CA GLN A 49 -32.03 -8.96 -7.88
C GLN A 49 -31.12 -10.19 -7.94
N LEU A 50 -29.99 -10.21 -7.21
CA LEU A 50 -29.13 -11.40 -7.10
C LEU A 50 -29.86 -12.59 -6.49
N THR A 51 -30.94 -12.36 -5.74
CA THR A 51 -31.75 -13.42 -5.14
C THR A 51 -32.40 -14.31 -6.20
N GLU A 52 -32.71 -13.76 -7.39
CA GLU A 52 -33.29 -14.52 -8.50
C GLU A 52 -32.29 -15.53 -9.10
N HIS A 53 -30.99 -15.29 -8.90
CA HIS A 53 -29.89 -16.13 -9.38
C HIS A 53 -29.36 -17.11 -8.30
N LEU A 54 -30.02 -17.15 -7.14
CA LEU A 54 -29.77 -18.13 -6.09
C LEU A 54 -30.88 -19.18 -6.13
N THR A 55 -30.52 -20.41 -6.47
CA THR A 55 -31.46 -21.54 -6.53
C THR A 55 -31.20 -22.52 -5.39
N PRO A 56 -32.18 -23.35 -4.99
CA PRO A 56 -31.96 -24.41 -4.00
C PRO A 56 -30.88 -25.44 -4.40
N GLN A 57 -30.57 -25.53 -5.69
CA GLN A 57 -29.64 -26.50 -6.29
C GLN A 57 -28.24 -25.91 -6.57
N GLY A 58 -28.07 -24.59 -6.40
CA GLY A 58 -26.82 -23.90 -6.70
C GLY A 58 -26.98 -22.40 -6.94
N HIS A 59 -25.96 -21.77 -7.53
CA HIS A 59 -25.94 -20.35 -7.85
C HIS A 59 -25.56 -20.15 -9.31
N GLU A 60 -26.05 -19.06 -9.90
CA GLU A 60 -25.57 -18.56 -11.18
C GLU A 60 -24.76 -17.28 -10.95
N ASP A 61 -23.50 -17.28 -11.37
CA ASP A 61 -22.64 -16.09 -11.28
C ASP A 61 -23.15 -14.98 -12.20
N VAL A 62 -23.29 -13.77 -11.65
CA VAL A 62 -23.84 -12.61 -12.36
C VAL A 62 -22.75 -11.60 -12.69
N GLU A 63 -22.72 -11.09 -13.93
CA GLU A 63 -21.84 -9.99 -14.32
C GLU A 63 -22.52 -8.65 -14.06
N VAL A 64 -21.96 -7.85 -13.16
CA VAL A 64 -22.45 -6.49 -12.88
C VAL A 64 -21.58 -5.47 -13.60
N ARG A 65 -22.19 -4.64 -14.44
CA ARG A 65 -21.55 -3.56 -15.19
C ARG A 65 -21.73 -2.24 -14.47
N ILE A 66 -20.62 -1.62 -14.08
CA ILE A 66 -20.56 -0.36 -13.35
C ILE A 66 -20.04 0.72 -14.29
N PRO A 67 -20.88 1.64 -14.78
CA PRO A 67 -20.42 2.78 -15.56
C PRO A 67 -19.32 3.55 -14.82
N GLY A 68 -18.24 3.90 -15.52
CA GLY A 68 -17.06 4.54 -14.92
C GLY A 68 -17.39 5.83 -14.17
N GLN A 69 -18.44 6.53 -14.58
CA GLN A 69 -18.96 7.75 -13.93
C GLN A 69 -19.41 7.56 -12.48
N PHE A 70 -19.73 6.32 -12.07
CA PHE A 70 -20.17 6.01 -10.71
C PHE A 70 -19.07 5.42 -9.83
N VAL A 71 -17.89 5.15 -10.39
CA VAL A 71 -16.71 4.67 -9.68
C VAL A 71 -15.97 5.86 -9.09
N SER A 72 -16.47 6.35 -7.95
CA SER A 72 -15.84 7.47 -7.24
C SER A 72 -16.14 7.44 -5.75
N SER A 73 -15.21 7.98 -4.95
CA SER A 73 -15.38 8.29 -3.53
C SER A 73 -16.44 9.38 -3.28
N SER A 74 -16.86 10.10 -4.33
CA SER A 74 -17.97 11.05 -4.23
C SER A 74 -19.34 10.36 -4.11
N ASN A 75 -19.45 9.07 -4.46
CA ASN A 75 -20.66 8.28 -4.37
C ASN A 75 -21.21 8.29 -2.94
N HIS A 76 -22.50 8.63 -2.80
CA HIS A 76 -23.15 8.78 -1.49
C HIS A 76 -23.12 7.48 -0.68
N LYS A 77 -23.29 6.31 -1.31
CA LYS A 77 -23.31 5.02 -0.61
C LYS A 77 -21.92 4.59 -0.14
N VAL A 78 -20.88 4.95 -0.90
CA VAL A 78 -19.47 4.79 -0.50
C VAL A 78 -19.17 5.68 0.72
N LYS A 79 -19.56 6.96 0.69
CA LYS A 79 -19.40 7.88 1.83
C LYS A 79 -20.16 7.43 3.07
N ALA A 80 -21.38 6.95 2.89
CA ALA A 80 -22.23 6.44 3.97
C ALA A 80 -21.72 5.10 4.54
N ARG A 81 -20.70 4.47 3.92
CA ARG A 81 -20.22 3.12 4.24
C ARG A 81 -21.37 2.11 4.25
N GLN A 82 -22.19 2.13 3.20
CA GLN A 82 -23.24 1.15 2.95
C GLN A 82 -22.61 -0.19 2.53
N LEU A 83 -21.97 -0.85 3.51
CA LEU A 83 -21.13 -2.01 3.32
C LEU A 83 -21.16 -2.84 4.61
N TRP A 84 -21.67 -4.07 4.55
CA TRP A 84 -21.73 -4.97 5.69
C TRP A 84 -21.07 -6.30 5.36
N GLY A 85 -20.21 -6.78 6.25
CA GLY A 85 -19.45 -8.02 6.07
C GLY A 85 -18.06 -7.86 5.44
N SER A 86 -17.35 -8.97 5.32
CA SER A 86 -16.05 -9.07 4.68
C SER A 86 -16.02 -10.35 3.88
N ASP A 87 -15.55 -10.26 2.64
CA ASP A 87 -15.52 -11.32 1.63
C ASP A 87 -16.91 -11.80 1.19
N VAL A 88 -17.80 -12.05 2.14
CA VAL A 88 -19.24 -12.18 1.95
C VAL A 88 -19.94 -10.94 2.46
N TYR A 89 -20.77 -10.35 1.60
CA TYR A 89 -21.49 -9.10 1.83
C TYR A 89 -23.00 -9.32 1.79
N THR A 90 -23.73 -8.45 2.46
CA THR A 90 -25.20 -8.40 2.39
C THR A 90 -25.65 -7.86 1.03
N SER A 91 -26.82 -8.28 0.52
CA SER A 91 -27.38 -7.80 -0.76
C SER A 91 -27.61 -6.29 -0.86
N ASP A 92 -27.74 -5.61 0.29
CA ASP A 92 -27.90 -4.16 0.38
C ASP A 92 -26.57 -3.39 0.45
N SER A 93 -25.42 -4.08 0.42
CA SER A 93 -24.11 -3.45 0.31
C SER A 93 -23.89 -2.86 -1.10
N ASP A 94 -23.35 -1.64 -1.16
CA ASP A 94 -23.05 -0.99 -2.44
C ASP A 94 -21.83 -1.64 -3.10
N LEU A 95 -21.98 -2.03 -4.38
CA LEU A 95 -20.94 -2.77 -5.09
C LEU A 95 -19.66 -1.96 -5.29
N VAL A 96 -19.74 -0.64 -5.47
CA VAL A 96 -18.54 0.21 -5.59
C VAL A 96 -17.79 0.23 -4.26
N ALA A 97 -18.51 0.36 -3.15
CA ALA A 97 -17.92 0.25 -1.81
C ALA A 97 -17.29 -1.14 -1.57
N VAL A 98 -17.94 -2.22 -2.01
CA VAL A 98 -17.41 -3.58 -1.93
C VAL A 98 -16.13 -3.73 -2.75
N LEU A 99 -16.10 -3.26 -3.99
CA LEU A 99 -14.90 -3.33 -4.84
C LEU A 99 -13.73 -2.52 -4.27
N MET A 100 -14.01 -1.37 -3.67
CA MET A 100 -12.97 -0.60 -2.99
C MET A 100 -12.47 -1.30 -1.71
N HIS A 101 -13.37 -1.92 -0.95
CA HIS A 101 -13.02 -2.69 0.23
C HIS A 101 -12.24 -3.97 -0.13
N TYR A 102 -12.57 -4.67 -1.21
CA TYR A 102 -11.79 -5.78 -1.76
C TYR A 102 -10.41 -5.34 -2.26
N GLY A 103 -10.27 -4.08 -2.66
CA GLY A 103 -9.03 -3.54 -3.21
C GLY A 103 -8.91 -3.68 -4.72
N TYR A 104 -10.02 -3.94 -5.43
CA TYR A 104 -10.05 -3.87 -6.91
C TYR A 104 -10.01 -2.41 -7.40
N VAL A 105 -10.54 -1.48 -6.60
CA VAL A 105 -10.63 -0.05 -6.91
C VAL A 105 -10.05 0.75 -5.76
N HIS A 106 -9.19 1.72 -6.05
CA HIS A 106 -8.62 2.54 -4.98
C HIS A 106 -9.65 3.54 -4.42
N HIS A 107 -9.75 3.65 -3.09
CA HIS A 107 -10.78 4.47 -2.45
C HIS A 107 -10.62 5.99 -2.66
N THR A 108 -9.44 6.47 -3.12
CA THR A 108 -9.17 7.92 -3.27
C THR A 108 -9.60 8.45 -4.63
N ILE A 109 -10.10 7.59 -5.52
CA ILE A 109 -10.57 8.00 -6.85
C ILE A 109 -11.74 8.95 -6.63
N SER A 110 -11.47 10.25 -6.72
CA SER A 110 -12.43 11.33 -6.46
C SER A 110 -13.21 11.73 -7.70
N SER A 111 -12.66 11.42 -8.88
CA SER A 111 -13.29 11.66 -10.17
C SER A 111 -13.26 10.40 -11.04
N PRO A 112 -14.28 10.17 -11.87
CA PRO A 112 -14.28 9.09 -12.84
C PRO A 112 -13.03 9.11 -13.72
N LEU A 113 -12.39 7.97 -13.90
CA LEU A 113 -11.23 7.83 -14.78
C LEU A 113 -11.66 8.07 -16.23
N ARG A 114 -11.05 9.07 -16.89
CA ARG A 114 -11.48 9.54 -18.23
C ARG A 114 -11.43 8.43 -19.27
N ASP A 115 -10.45 7.54 -19.20
CA ASP A 115 -10.26 6.46 -20.18
C ASP A 115 -11.10 5.21 -19.89
N VAL A 116 -11.75 5.15 -18.72
CA VAL A 116 -12.58 4.01 -18.30
C VAL A 116 -14.02 4.23 -18.74
N ALA A 117 -14.55 3.26 -19.49
CA ALA A 117 -15.96 3.22 -19.85
C ALA A 117 -16.79 2.61 -18.72
N GLU A 118 -16.37 1.45 -18.22
CA GLU A 118 -17.05 0.70 -17.16
C GLU A 118 -16.09 -0.23 -16.42
N ILE A 119 -16.42 -0.55 -15.17
CA ILE A 119 -15.84 -1.65 -14.42
C ILE A 119 -16.85 -2.79 -14.40
N ARG A 120 -16.38 -4.01 -14.65
CA ARG A 120 -17.20 -5.20 -14.61
C ARG A 120 -16.75 -6.07 -13.47
N ALA A 121 -17.71 -6.61 -12.72
CA ALA A 121 -17.44 -7.54 -11.64
C ALA A 121 -18.32 -8.79 -11.81
N VAL A 122 -17.74 -9.97 -11.61
CA VAL A 122 -18.53 -11.19 -11.44
C VAL A 122 -18.82 -11.38 -9.97
N VAL A 123 -20.10 -11.43 -9.66
CA VAL A 123 -20.65 -11.56 -8.34
C VAL A 123 -21.29 -12.94 -8.22
N ARG A 124 -20.90 -13.67 -7.16
CA ARG A 124 -21.49 -14.95 -6.81
C ARG A 124 -22.57 -14.75 -5.74
N PRO A 125 -23.86 -15.01 -6.05
CA PRO A 125 -24.92 -15.07 -5.05
C PRO A 125 -24.68 -16.21 -4.05
N LEU A 126 -24.95 -15.96 -2.78
CA LEU A 126 -24.78 -16.90 -1.68
C LEU A 126 -26.02 -16.86 -0.77
N PRO A 127 -26.36 -17.95 -0.06
CA PRO A 127 -27.39 -17.92 0.96
C PRO A 127 -27.10 -16.85 2.02
N ALA A 128 -28.16 -16.22 2.54
CA ALA A 128 -28.05 -15.25 3.61
C ALA A 128 -27.35 -15.86 4.83
N GLN A 129 -26.39 -15.13 5.42
CA GLN A 129 -25.72 -15.52 6.66
C GLN A 129 -26.38 -14.89 7.89
N ASP A 130 -26.29 -15.57 9.03
CA ASP A 130 -26.79 -15.05 10.31
C ASP A 130 -25.91 -13.91 10.86
N LYS A 131 -24.62 -13.92 10.53
CA LYS A 131 -23.64 -12.93 10.98
C LYS A 131 -22.67 -12.53 9.88
N TYR A 132 -22.29 -11.26 9.90
CA TYR A 132 -21.33 -10.63 9.01
C TYR A 132 -20.31 -9.88 9.85
N GLN A 133 -19.04 -10.25 9.74
CA GLN A 133 -17.97 -9.64 10.52
C GLN A 133 -17.50 -8.32 9.89
N SER A 134 -17.26 -7.30 10.73
CA SER A 134 -16.60 -6.06 10.32
C SER A 134 -15.09 -6.29 10.18
N VAL A 135 -14.53 -5.86 9.05
CA VAL A 135 -13.08 -5.83 8.81
C VAL A 135 -12.70 -4.45 8.29
N ALA A 136 -11.52 -3.96 8.68
CA ALA A 136 -10.93 -2.77 8.08
C ALA A 136 -9.80 -3.20 7.15
N ARG A 137 -9.99 -3.03 5.85
CA ARG A 137 -8.99 -3.28 4.80
C ARG A 137 -9.13 -2.25 3.70
N ASN A 138 -8.04 -1.97 2.99
CA ASN A 138 -8.03 -0.98 1.91
C ASN A 138 -8.61 0.40 2.35
N SER A 139 -8.39 0.76 3.63
CA SER A 139 -8.82 2.01 4.32
C SER A 139 -10.33 2.21 4.34
N ILE A 140 -11.07 1.15 4.06
CA ILE A 140 -12.50 1.08 4.22
C ILE A 140 -12.77 0.08 5.34
N ARG A 141 -13.59 0.48 6.31
CA ARG A 141 -14.09 -0.41 7.35
C ARG A 141 -15.51 -0.81 7.01
N SER A 142 -15.76 -2.10 6.81
CA SER A 142 -17.10 -2.64 6.67
C SER A 142 -17.84 -2.64 8.02
N ARG A 143 -19.17 -2.71 8.00
CA ARG A 143 -20.00 -2.82 9.20
C ARG A 143 -20.24 -4.29 9.54
N SER A 144 -20.40 -4.57 10.83
CA SER A 144 -20.92 -5.86 11.26
C SER A 144 -22.44 -5.89 11.14
N TRP A 145 -23.00 -7.07 10.93
CA TRP A 145 -24.44 -7.31 10.98
C TRP A 145 -24.68 -8.67 11.59
N CYS A 146 -25.55 -8.78 12.59
CA CYS A 146 -25.79 -10.02 13.34
C CYS A 146 -27.29 -10.35 13.40
N SER A 147 -27.98 -10.14 12.29
CA SER A 147 -29.40 -10.44 12.15
C SER A 147 -29.66 -11.04 10.76
N PRO A 148 -30.61 -11.97 10.62
CA PRO A 148 -30.98 -12.50 9.31
C PRO A 148 -31.38 -11.37 8.36
N ILE A 149 -30.82 -11.37 7.15
CA ILE A 149 -31.23 -10.44 6.08
C ILE A 149 -32.31 -11.11 5.21
N GLN A 150 -33.21 -10.31 4.66
CA GLN A 150 -34.11 -10.76 3.60
C GLN A 150 -33.34 -10.75 2.27
N GLY A 151 -33.36 -11.87 1.54
CA GLY A 151 -32.69 -12.01 0.25
C GLY A 151 -31.46 -12.91 0.32
N CYS A 152 -30.37 -12.48 -0.30
CA CYS A 152 -29.13 -13.25 -0.43
C CYS A 152 -27.90 -12.48 0.10
N SER A 153 -26.83 -13.20 0.35
CA SER A 153 -25.49 -12.63 0.45
C SER A 153 -24.81 -12.70 -0.92
N PHE A 154 -23.66 -12.03 -1.07
CA PHE A 154 -22.84 -12.23 -2.25
C PHE A 154 -21.35 -12.08 -1.97
N SER A 155 -20.54 -12.64 -2.87
CA SER A 155 -19.08 -12.47 -2.89
C SER A 155 -18.63 -12.04 -4.29
N VAL A 156 -17.46 -11.39 -4.39
CA VAL A 156 -16.92 -10.92 -5.66
C VAL A 156 -15.79 -11.84 -6.08
N GLU A 157 -15.98 -12.52 -7.21
CA GLU A 157 -15.02 -13.52 -7.71
C GLU A 157 -13.89 -12.88 -8.53
N LYS A 158 -14.24 -11.91 -9.37
CA LYS A 158 -13.29 -11.21 -10.23
C LYS A 158 -13.83 -9.86 -10.66
N ALA A 159 -12.93 -8.94 -10.97
CA ALA A 159 -13.27 -7.67 -11.61
C ALA A 159 -12.28 -7.33 -12.72
N TRP A 160 -12.74 -6.59 -13.73
CA TRP A 160 -11.90 -6.07 -14.81
C TRP A 160 -12.42 -4.72 -15.26
N VAL A 161 -11.54 -3.91 -15.84
CA VAL A 161 -11.88 -2.60 -16.38
C VAL A 161 -12.02 -2.68 -17.90
N VAL A 162 -13.00 -1.98 -18.45
CA VAL A 162 -13.19 -1.80 -19.89
C VAL A 162 -12.93 -0.34 -20.23
N THR A 163 -11.97 -0.08 -21.10
CA THR A 163 -11.64 1.28 -21.56
C THR A 163 -12.63 1.75 -22.60
N ARG A 164 -12.67 3.07 -22.84
CA ARG A 164 -13.47 3.66 -23.93
C ARG A 164 -13.02 3.20 -25.32
N SER A 165 -11.76 2.78 -25.46
CA SER A 165 -11.25 2.16 -26.69
C SER A 165 -11.72 0.72 -26.90
N GLY A 166 -12.44 0.12 -25.94
CA GLY A 166 -12.93 -1.25 -26.01
C GLY A 166 -11.96 -2.31 -25.46
N ASN A 167 -10.79 -1.90 -24.97
CA ASN A 167 -9.83 -2.83 -24.37
C ASN A 167 -10.27 -3.25 -22.97
N SER A 168 -9.99 -4.49 -22.58
CA SER A 168 -10.32 -5.03 -21.26
C SER A 168 -9.05 -5.42 -20.50
N TYR A 169 -8.96 -5.02 -19.23
CA TYR A 169 -7.81 -5.33 -18.36
C TYR A 169 -8.29 -5.92 -17.04
N ASP A 170 -7.80 -7.11 -16.69
CA ASP A 170 -8.16 -7.78 -15.44
C ASP A 170 -7.60 -7.02 -14.22
N LEU A 171 -8.44 -6.82 -13.21
CA LEU A 171 -8.04 -6.17 -11.96
C LEU A 171 -7.68 -7.26 -10.95
N SER A 172 -6.60 -7.03 -10.21
CA SER A 172 -6.22 -7.87 -9.07
C SER A 172 -6.54 -7.13 -7.78
N PRO A 173 -7.13 -7.79 -6.76
CA PRO A 173 -7.39 -7.14 -5.48
C PRO A 173 -6.07 -6.83 -4.79
N LEU A 174 -5.93 -5.63 -4.21
CA LEU A 174 -4.84 -5.35 -3.29
C LEU A 174 -4.91 -6.33 -2.11
N SER A 175 -3.94 -7.24 -2.06
CA SER A 175 -3.79 -8.17 -0.94
C SER A 175 -3.57 -7.36 0.34
N GLY A 176 -4.36 -7.64 1.37
CA GLY A 176 -4.47 -6.87 2.63
C GLY A 176 -3.19 -6.71 3.47
N ASN A 177 -2.02 -7.07 2.94
CA ASN A 177 -0.71 -6.79 3.54
C ASN A 177 -0.26 -5.36 3.28
N PHE A 178 -0.87 -4.64 2.34
CA PHE A 178 -0.70 -3.20 2.21
C PHE A 178 -1.82 -2.49 2.96
N SER A 179 -1.53 -2.10 4.20
CA SER A 179 -2.30 -1.06 4.86
C SER A 179 -2.21 0.20 3.98
N PRO A 180 -3.33 0.75 3.51
CA PRO A 180 -3.34 1.91 2.64
C PRO A 180 -2.50 3.01 3.24
N VAL A 181 -1.57 3.45 2.41
CA VAL A 181 -1.03 4.80 2.46
C VAL A 181 -2.25 5.71 2.45
N VAL A 182 -2.62 6.24 3.61
CA VAL A 182 -3.17 7.58 3.63
C VAL A 182 -1.95 8.41 3.29
N PRO A 183 -1.81 8.97 2.07
CA PRO A 183 -0.85 10.02 1.91
C PRO A 183 -1.45 11.11 2.78
N THR A 184 -0.96 11.23 4.00
CA THR A 184 -1.09 12.49 4.70
C THR A 184 -0.24 13.43 3.86
N PHE A 185 -0.81 13.93 2.76
CA PHE A 185 -0.51 15.25 2.24
C PHE A 185 -0.91 16.19 3.37
N THR A 186 -0.08 16.24 4.41
CA THR A 186 0.12 17.52 5.08
C THR A 186 0.75 18.34 3.97
N PRO A 187 0.09 19.39 3.45
CA PRO A 187 0.76 20.26 2.52
C PRO A 187 2.08 20.63 3.18
N ALA A 188 3.18 20.45 2.45
CA ALA A 188 4.47 20.94 2.90
C ALA A 188 4.25 22.36 3.42
N ARG A 189 4.90 22.73 4.52
CA ARG A 189 4.69 23.96 5.30
C ARG A 189 4.60 25.27 4.47
N HIS A 190 4.90 25.23 3.18
CA HIS A 190 4.92 26.33 2.22
C HIS A 190 3.93 26.21 1.03
N GLU A 191 3.13 25.14 0.90
CA GLU A 191 2.16 24.97 -0.22
C GLU A 191 0.71 25.17 0.22
N ARG A 192 0.39 26.35 0.77
CA ARG A 192 -1.00 26.81 0.84
C ARG A 192 -1.14 28.16 0.16
N MET A 193 -1.87 28.18 -0.96
CA MET A 193 -2.43 29.41 -1.51
C MET A 193 -3.37 30.01 -0.46
N VAL A 194 -3.08 31.25 -0.08
CA VAL A 194 -3.94 32.07 0.78
C VAL A 194 -5.19 32.43 -0.02
N THR A 195 -6.31 31.75 0.22
CA THR A 195 -7.62 32.26 -0.21
C THR A 195 -7.94 33.51 0.61
N ARG A 196 -8.32 34.59 -0.10
CA ARG A 196 -8.38 36.00 0.36
C ARG A 196 -9.31 36.28 1.57
N SER A 197 -9.94 35.28 2.17
CA SER A 197 -10.79 35.42 3.35
C SER A 197 -10.03 35.37 4.70
N SER A 198 -8.72 35.10 4.71
CA SER A 198 -7.93 34.99 5.94
C SER A 198 -7.04 36.21 6.21
N MET A 199 -7.54 37.42 5.99
CA MET A 199 -6.87 38.66 6.43
C MET A 199 -7.54 39.22 7.68
N GLY A 200 -7.42 38.50 8.80
CA GLY A 200 -7.62 39.04 10.14
C GLY A 200 -6.26 39.16 10.83
N PRO A 201 -5.94 40.27 11.55
CA PRO A 201 -4.64 40.48 12.16
C PRO A 201 -4.56 39.70 13.48
N GLY A 202 -4.53 38.38 13.38
CA GLY A 202 -4.27 37.49 14.50
C GLY A 202 -3.29 36.45 14.01
N LYS A 203 -2.02 36.55 14.43
CA LYS A 203 -1.00 35.55 14.17
C LYS A 203 -1.50 34.17 14.65
N GLN A 204 -2.10 33.39 13.76
CA GLN A 204 -2.36 31.97 14.02
C GLN A 204 -1.01 31.25 14.06
N LYS A 205 -0.38 31.25 15.23
CA LYS A 205 0.66 30.27 15.55
C LYS A 205 0.00 28.90 15.42
N HIS A 206 0.27 28.22 14.31
CA HIS A 206 -0.09 26.82 14.15
C HIS A 206 0.79 26.03 15.11
N SER A 207 0.24 25.61 16.26
CA SER A 207 0.87 24.56 17.06
C SER A 207 0.88 23.28 16.24
N GLN A 208 2.07 22.75 15.95
CA GLN A 208 2.18 21.38 15.44
C GLN A 208 1.66 20.45 16.53
N GLU A 209 0.58 19.74 16.25
CA GLU A 209 0.07 18.68 17.10
C GLU A 209 1.03 17.49 16.99
N VAL A 210 2.00 17.40 17.91
CA VAL A 210 2.90 16.26 18.04
C VAL A 210 2.29 15.32 19.07
N THR A 211 1.79 14.16 18.64
CA THR A 211 1.43 13.10 19.57
C THR A 211 2.70 12.47 20.13
N VAL A 212 3.12 12.94 21.29
CA VAL A 212 4.20 12.33 22.07
C VAL A 212 3.65 11.05 22.72
N VAL A 213 4.41 9.96 22.59
CA VAL A 213 4.14 8.70 23.28
C VAL A 213 5.32 8.41 24.19
N PHE A 214 5.07 7.82 25.35
CA PHE A 214 6.14 7.45 26.26
C PHE A 214 6.79 6.14 25.81
N SER A 215 8.11 6.10 25.80
CA SER A 215 8.91 4.89 25.54
C SER A 215 8.75 3.87 26.67
N MET A 216 9.36 2.68 26.50
CA MET A 216 9.38 1.66 27.56
C MET A 216 10.07 2.13 28.86
N ASN A 217 10.89 3.19 28.81
CA ASN A 217 11.52 3.81 29.98
C ASN A 217 10.88 5.13 30.39
N ASN A 218 9.65 5.40 29.93
CA ASN A 218 8.90 6.61 30.21
C ASN A 218 9.56 7.91 29.69
N ASP A 219 10.51 7.81 28.74
CA ASP A 219 11.01 8.97 28.00
C ASP A 219 10.02 9.40 26.91
N PRO A 220 9.80 10.70 26.66
CA PRO A 220 8.89 11.19 25.62
C PRO A 220 9.47 10.95 24.21
N TRP A 221 8.79 10.13 23.41
CA TRP A 221 9.20 9.70 22.07
C TRP A 221 8.15 10.03 21.01
N ILE A 222 8.56 9.94 19.75
CA ILE A 222 7.67 10.17 18.60
C ILE A 222 6.86 8.90 18.33
N LYS A 223 5.54 9.07 18.16
CA LYS A 223 4.67 7.97 17.73
C LYS A 223 5.10 7.48 16.34
N TYR A 224 5.21 6.18 16.16
CA TYR A 224 5.51 5.62 14.85
C TYR A 224 4.44 6.02 13.84
N SER A 225 4.88 6.51 12.69
CA SER A 225 4.06 6.76 11.52
C SER A 225 4.96 6.74 10.28
N LEU A 226 4.40 6.40 9.12
CA LEU A 226 5.15 6.43 7.85
C LEU A 226 5.76 7.80 7.58
N GLN A 227 5.08 8.89 7.92
CA GLN A 227 5.62 10.25 7.73
C GLN A 227 6.88 10.51 8.56
N ALA A 228 7.01 9.87 9.73
CA ALA A 228 8.14 10.07 10.61
C ALA A 228 9.38 9.23 10.22
N VAL A 229 9.21 8.19 9.38
CA VAL A 229 10.29 7.26 8.97
C VAL A 229 10.59 7.27 7.48
N CYS A 230 9.63 7.60 6.61
CA CYS A 230 9.85 7.60 5.17
C CYS A 230 10.54 8.88 4.70
N ASP A 231 11.37 8.74 3.67
CA ASP A 231 11.94 9.87 2.97
C ASP A 231 10.84 10.80 2.45
N GLN A 232 10.87 12.06 2.89
CA GLN A 232 9.98 13.10 2.42
C GLN A 232 10.73 14.07 1.51
N GLY A 233 10.02 14.66 0.55
CA GLY A 233 10.52 15.75 -0.27
C GLY A 233 11.76 15.42 -1.11
N LEU A 234 12.34 16.46 -1.72
CA LEU A 234 13.53 16.35 -2.57
C LEU A 234 14.83 16.74 -1.84
N LYS A 235 14.73 17.34 -0.65
CA LYS A 235 15.88 17.88 0.08
C LYS A 235 16.44 16.84 1.04
N PRO A 236 17.78 16.76 1.24
CA PRO A 236 18.39 15.78 2.14
C PRO A 236 17.85 15.81 3.58
N HIS A 237 17.54 16.97 4.15
CA HIS A 237 17.04 17.03 5.53
C HIS A 237 15.61 16.52 5.70
N ASP A 238 14.84 16.44 4.62
CA ASP A 238 13.49 15.87 4.63
C ASP A 238 13.53 14.33 4.48
N ARG A 239 14.71 13.74 4.22
CA ARG A 239 14.91 12.31 4.00
C ARG A 239 15.50 11.60 5.22
N THR A 240 14.85 10.55 5.66
CA THR A 240 15.34 9.67 6.74
C THR A 240 16.61 8.94 6.35
N SER A 241 16.70 8.46 5.11
CA SER A 241 17.91 7.83 4.56
C SER A 241 19.13 8.74 4.73
N ALA A 242 18.97 10.03 4.44
CA ALA A 242 20.02 11.02 4.59
C ALA A 242 20.28 11.40 6.05
N LYS A 243 19.24 11.41 6.90
CA LYS A 243 19.39 11.65 8.34
C LYS A 243 20.16 10.53 9.04
N LEU A 244 19.93 9.28 8.65
CA LEU A 244 20.61 8.10 9.20
C LEU A 244 22.11 8.06 8.93
N LYS A 245 22.64 8.92 8.05
CA LYS A 245 24.09 9.08 7.86
C LYS A 245 24.78 9.66 9.10
N SER A 246 24.08 10.51 9.85
CA SER A 246 24.60 11.18 11.04
C SER A 246 23.81 10.83 12.31
N HIS A 247 22.81 9.96 12.20
CA HIS A 247 21.93 9.58 13.29
C HIS A 247 21.72 8.07 13.32
N VAL A 248 21.42 7.55 14.50
CA VAL A 248 20.80 6.24 14.66
C VAL A 248 19.31 6.41 14.90
N MET A 249 18.52 5.44 14.46
CA MET A 249 17.11 5.37 14.77
C MET A 249 16.85 4.23 15.75
N LEU A 250 16.22 4.55 16.86
CA LEU A 250 15.69 3.58 17.80
C LEU A 250 14.23 3.29 17.44
N LEU A 251 13.88 2.02 17.41
CA LEU A 251 12.54 1.54 17.10
C LEU A 251 12.06 0.66 18.24
N GLU A 252 10.85 0.90 18.73
CA GLU A 252 10.27 0.10 19.81
C GLU A 252 8.99 -0.61 19.39
N THR A 253 8.87 -1.85 19.84
CA THR A 253 7.59 -2.56 19.97
C THR A 253 6.99 -2.24 21.36
N TYR A 254 5.98 -3.01 21.78
CA TYR A 254 5.52 -3.00 23.17
C TYR A 254 6.46 -3.68 24.17
N SER A 255 7.45 -4.45 23.70
CA SER A 255 8.27 -5.34 24.55
C SER A 255 9.76 -5.40 24.18
N SER A 256 10.19 -4.72 23.12
CA SER A 256 11.57 -4.81 22.62
C SER A 256 11.98 -3.51 21.95
N ARG A 257 13.29 -3.22 21.99
CA ARG A 257 13.90 -2.08 21.32
C ARG A 257 14.92 -2.57 20.30
N TYR A 258 14.92 -1.92 19.15
CA TYR A 258 15.84 -2.15 18.04
C TYR A 258 16.57 -0.86 17.71
N GLU A 259 17.74 -1.01 17.10
CA GLU A 259 18.58 0.06 16.60
C GLU A 259 18.81 -0.17 15.11
N LEU A 260 18.56 0.87 14.33
CA LEU A 260 19.00 1.00 12.94
C LEU A 260 20.13 2.02 12.90
N SER A 261 21.33 1.57 12.54
CA SER A 261 22.54 2.39 12.51
C SER A 261 23.35 2.18 11.23
N PRO A 262 24.25 3.11 10.85
CA PRO A 262 25.19 2.89 9.76
C PRO A 262 26.03 1.63 10.00
N SER A 263 26.19 0.81 8.96
CA SER A 263 27.05 -0.37 9.00
C SER A 263 28.52 0.01 8.79
N THR A 264 29.41 -0.69 9.48
CA THR A 264 30.87 -0.57 9.28
C THR A 264 31.35 -1.27 8.01
N ALA A 265 30.51 -2.11 7.37
CA ALA A 265 30.82 -2.87 6.16
C ALA A 265 30.69 -2.08 4.85
N ALA A 266 30.76 -0.74 4.92
CA ALA A 266 30.68 0.14 3.75
C ALA A 266 31.81 -0.21 2.77
N SER A 267 31.45 -0.91 1.70
CA SER A 267 32.32 -1.29 0.59
C SER A 267 31.84 -0.53 -0.64
N ASN A 268 32.77 0.15 -1.31
CA ASN A 268 32.54 0.81 -2.61
C ASN A 268 31.61 2.04 -2.61
N GLY A 269 31.53 2.79 -1.51
CA GLY A 269 30.80 4.06 -1.46
C GLY A 269 29.27 3.93 -1.41
N GLN A 270 28.74 2.72 -1.32
CA GLN A 270 27.32 2.46 -1.11
C GLN A 270 27.01 2.42 0.38
N GLU A 271 26.04 3.23 0.82
CA GLU A 271 25.62 3.32 2.21
C GLU A 271 24.88 2.05 2.62
N LYS A 272 25.34 1.45 3.71
CA LYS A 272 24.78 0.23 4.27
C LYS A 272 24.37 0.47 5.72
N PHE A 273 23.33 -0.21 6.15
CA PHE A 273 22.77 -0.12 7.48
C PHE A 273 22.84 -1.46 8.20
N MET A 274 22.85 -1.40 9.53
CA MET A 274 22.79 -2.53 10.44
C MET A 274 21.51 -2.41 11.26
N PHE A 275 20.78 -3.51 11.36
CA PHE A 275 19.61 -3.63 12.22
C PHE A 275 19.89 -4.61 13.37
N ALA A 276 19.79 -4.13 14.59
CA ALA A 276 20.12 -4.89 15.79
C ALA A 276 19.06 -4.77 16.87
N LYS A 277 18.88 -5.82 17.68
CA LYS A 277 18.03 -5.79 18.87
C LYS A 277 18.86 -5.36 20.07
N CYS A 278 18.38 -4.39 20.85
CA CYS A 278 19.03 -4.01 22.10
C CYS A 278 18.83 -5.12 23.14
N LYS A 279 19.89 -5.53 23.84
CA LYS A 279 19.82 -6.52 24.93
C LYS A 279 19.09 -5.96 26.15
N SER A 280 19.27 -4.67 26.42
CA SER A 280 18.62 -3.94 27.49
C SER A 280 17.97 -2.66 26.95
N ILE A 281 16.89 -2.25 27.60
CA ILE A 281 16.17 -1.02 27.27
C ILE A 281 16.80 0.09 28.12
N LEU A 282 17.71 0.87 27.54
CA LEU A 282 18.41 1.97 28.22
C LEU A 282 17.64 3.29 28.07
N SER A 283 17.63 4.16 29.08
CA SER A 283 17.11 5.53 28.90
C SER A 283 17.94 6.30 27.87
N CYS A 284 17.41 7.40 27.33
CA CYS A 284 18.18 8.23 26.39
C CYS A 284 19.51 8.76 27.00
N LYS A 285 19.60 8.90 28.34
CA LYS A 285 20.81 9.32 29.05
C LYS A 285 21.83 8.20 29.14
N GLU A 286 21.40 7.00 29.52
CA GLU A 286 22.26 5.82 29.61
C GLU A 286 22.75 5.37 28.24
N TYR A 287 21.90 5.45 27.22
CA TYR A 287 22.25 5.16 25.84
C TYR A 287 23.38 6.07 25.34
N ARG A 288 23.28 7.40 25.57
CA ARG A 288 24.38 8.34 25.26
C ARG A 288 25.67 7.99 26.00
N LYS A 289 25.58 7.63 27.28
CA LYS A 289 26.74 7.25 28.10
C LYS A 289 27.41 5.96 27.61
N ALA A 290 26.63 5.01 27.09
CA ALA A 290 27.15 3.75 26.54
C ALA A 290 27.83 3.94 25.16
N GLY A 291 27.44 4.97 24.40
CA GLY A 291 27.96 5.29 23.08
C GLY A 291 26.89 5.19 21.98
N ILE A 292 27.04 5.98 20.92
CA ILE A 292 26.12 6.05 19.78
C ILE A 292 26.90 5.81 18.47
N PRO A 293 26.56 4.78 17.67
CA PRO A 293 25.61 3.69 17.94
C PRO A 293 25.98 2.84 19.16
N LEU A 294 25.07 2.01 19.68
CA LEU A 294 25.41 1.15 20.82
C LEU A 294 26.58 0.22 20.49
N PRO A 295 27.50 -0.01 21.44
CA PRO A 295 28.53 -1.03 21.31
C PRO A 295 27.93 -2.43 21.12
N MET A 296 28.65 -3.30 20.42
CA MET A 296 28.25 -4.69 20.14
C MET A 296 27.98 -5.52 21.40
N SER A 297 28.54 -5.13 22.55
CA SER A 297 28.24 -5.77 23.84
C SER A 297 26.77 -5.63 24.26
N HIS A 298 26.10 -4.54 23.85
CA HIS A 298 24.75 -4.16 24.27
C HIS A 298 23.66 -4.50 23.24
N LYS A 299 24.02 -5.07 22.09
CA LYS A 299 23.07 -5.38 21.02
C LYS A 299 23.37 -6.71 20.35
N ASP A 300 22.32 -7.35 19.86
CA ASP A 300 22.41 -8.55 19.02
C ASP A 300 22.11 -8.15 17.58
N VAL A 301 23.10 -8.27 16.69
CA VAL A 301 22.92 -7.92 15.28
C VAL A 301 22.00 -8.96 14.64
N LEU A 302 20.88 -8.47 14.09
CA LEU A 302 19.92 -9.31 13.40
C LEU A 302 20.23 -9.38 11.91
N GLU A 303 20.52 -8.22 11.31
CA GLU A 303 20.86 -8.10 9.90
C GLU A 303 21.92 -6.99 9.72
N ASP A 304 22.89 -7.22 8.84
CA ASP A 304 23.94 -6.26 8.50
C ASP A 304 24.10 -6.14 6.98
N GLY A 305 24.72 -5.04 6.55
CA GLY A 305 24.93 -4.73 5.15
C GLY A 305 23.65 -4.43 4.38
N LEU A 306 22.62 -3.90 5.06
CA LEU A 306 21.32 -3.59 4.47
C LEU A 306 21.42 -2.37 3.57
N LEU A 307 20.89 -2.46 2.35
CA LEU A 307 20.61 -1.28 1.54
C LEU A 307 19.38 -0.56 2.07
N TRP A 308 19.22 0.71 1.72
CA TRP A 308 17.98 1.43 2.05
C TRP A 308 16.74 0.74 1.48
N GLU A 309 16.88 0.11 0.31
CA GLU A 309 15.83 -0.67 -0.37
C GLU A 309 15.45 -1.96 0.38
N ASP A 310 16.35 -2.50 1.22
CA ASP A 310 16.09 -3.70 2.03
C ASP A 310 15.22 -3.38 3.26
N ILE A 311 14.95 -2.10 3.54
CA ILE A 311 14.21 -1.62 4.71
C ILE A 311 12.85 -1.10 4.23
N LEU A 312 11.83 -1.95 4.36
CA LEU A 312 10.49 -1.65 3.90
C LEU A 312 9.62 -1.15 5.06
N TRP A 313 9.32 0.15 5.04
CA TRP A 313 8.50 0.80 6.07
C TRP A 313 7.01 0.51 5.87
N GLY A 314 6.37 -0.13 6.85
CA GLY A 314 4.94 -0.39 6.91
C GLY A 314 4.19 0.58 7.84
N VAL A 315 2.85 0.51 7.92
CA VAL A 315 2.04 1.46 8.71
C VAL A 315 2.21 1.32 10.23
N ASN A 316 2.56 0.12 10.70
CA ASN A 316 2.78 -0.20 12.11
C ASN A 316 3.92 -1.23 12.29
N ASN A 317 4.77 -1.35 11.28
CA ASN A 317 5.84 -2.34 11.24
C ASN A 317 6.96 -1.91 10.31
N VAL A 318 8.11 -2.56 10.42
CA VAL A 318 9.19 -2.51 9.43
C VAL A 318 9.49 -3.94 8.99
N LEU A 319 9.65 -4.14 7.68
CA LEU A 319 10.04 -5.40 7.07
C LEU A 319 11.50 -5.30 6.62
N ILE A 320 12.33 -6.23 7.10
CA ILE A 320 13.75 -6.30 6.80
C ILE A 320 14.05 -7.73 6.37
N ARG A 321 14.47 -7.92 5.10
CA ARG A 321 14.81 -9.23 4.50
C ARG A 321 13.86 -10.36 4.95
N ASP A 322 12.57 -10.18 4.64
CA ASP A 322 11.48 -11.12 4.92
C ASP A 322 11.02 -11.26 6.39
N LYS A 323 11.60 -10.50 7.33
CA LYS A 323 11.17 -10.46 8.74
C LYS A 323 10.43 -9.17 9.08
N THR A 324 9.21 -9.30 9.59
CA THR A 324 8.35 -8.18 9.99
C THR A 324 8.46 -7.89 11.49
N TYR A 325 8.72 -6.64 11.85
CA TYR A 325 8.81 -6.17 13.24
C TYR A 325 7.72 -5.13 13.51
N PRO A 326 6.79 -5.34 14.45
CA PRO A 326 5.74 -4.37 14.76
C PRO A 326 6.31 -3.18 15.54
N ILE A 327 6.26 -1.97 14.97
CA ILE A 327 6.84 -0.77 15.57
C ILE A 327 5.73 0.19 15.98
N VAL A 328 5.83 0.72 17.21
CA VAL A 328 4.83 1.62 17.79
C VAL A 328 5.37 3.03 18.03
N ARG A 329 6.69 3.18 18.18
CA ARG A 329 7.36 4.44 18.46
C ARG A 329 8.81 4.43 18.01
N ILE A 330 9.33 5.62 17.77
CA ILE A 330 10.69 5.83 17.26
C ILE A 330 11.36 7.00 17.95
N GLN A 331 12.69 7.00 17.93
CA GLN A 331 13.52 8.11 18.35
C GLN A 331 14.77 8.19 17.49
N PHE A 332 15.16 9.40 17.10
CA PHE A 332 16.45 9.64 16.44
C PHE A 332 17.47 10.10 17.48
N MET A 333 18.69 9.60 17.37
CA MET A 333 19.82 10.01 18.21
C MET A 333 20.98 10.40 17.29
N SER A 334 21.57 11.58 17.52
CA SER A 334 22.73 12.04 16.76
C SER A 334 23.97 11.22 17.11
N ILE A 335 24.77 10.88 16.10
CA ILE A 335 26.09 10.23 16.26
C ILE A 335 27.15 11.28 16.64
N ALA A 336 26.94 12.55 16.27
CA ALA A 336 27.89 13.63 16.57
C ALA A 336 27.96 13.92 18.09
N GLU A 337 29.19 14.08 18.59
CA GLU A 337 29.50 14.49 19.96
C GLU A 337 28.90 15.87 20.26
N GLU A 338 27.92 15.94 21.16
CA GLU A 338 27.53 17.19 21.79
C GLU A 338 28.64 17.61 22.77
N HIS A 339 29.69 18.28 22.26
CA HIS A 339 30.44 19.25 23.06
C HIS A 339 29.52 20.45 23.32
N VAL A 340 28.64 20.32 24.30
CA VAL A 340 28.02 21.47 24.95
C VAL A 340 28.83 21.73 26.21
N SER A 341 29.82 22.61 26.06
CA SER A 341 30.47 23.28 27.19
C SER A 341 29.41 24.00 28.04
N GLU A 342 29.56 23.86 29.35
CA GLU A 342 28.72 24.42 30.43
C GLU A 342 28.38 25.91 30.29
#